data_AF-A0A1Q7ULJ0-F1
#
_entry.id   AF-A0A1Q7ULJ0-F1
#
_cell.length_a   1.000
_cell.length_b   1.000
_cell.length_c   1.000
_cell.angle_alpha   90.00
_cell.angle_beta   90.00
_cell.angle_gamma   90.00
#
_symmetry.space_group_name_H-M   'P 1'
#
loop_
_entity.id
_entity.type
_entity.pdbx_description
1 polymer ?
#
loop_
_entity_poly.entity_id
_entity_poly.type
_entity_poly.pdbx_seq_one_letter_code
_entity_poly.pdbx_strand_id
1 'polypeptide(L)'
;MNREERIGMNEAVFRDVNERIEDVASAFNMTTEPLDLICECGDAACVDRISLTRDEYEKIRADPRFFAVASGHVAPDVEQVVETHSRYDVVRKLKGVPAEIAQTTDPRSGS
;
A
#
# COMPACT_ATOMS: atom_id res chain seq x y z
N MET A 1 -20.39 -1.74 -8.00
CA MET A 1 -19.32 -1.99 -7.02
C MET A 1 -19.86 -1.75 -5.62
N ASN A 2 -19.62 -2.69 -4.71
CA ASN A 2 -19.90 -2.51 -3.29
C ASN A 2 -18.77 -1.70 -2.61
N ARG A 3 -18.92 -1.39 -1.32
CA ARG A 3 -17.94 -0.57 -0.57
C ARG A 3 -16.57 -1.23 -0.51
N GLU A 4 -16.52 -2.53 -0.27
CA GLU A 4 -15.29 -3.30 -0.10
C GLU A 4 -14.49 -3.39 -1.40
N GLU A 5 -15.17 -3.62 -2.53
CA GLU A 5 -14.60 -3.58 -3.87
C GLU A 5 -13.99 -2.22 -4.19
N ARG A 6 -14.70 -1.13 -3.86
CA ARG A 6 -14.21 0.23 -4.08
C ARG A 6 -12.95 0.50 -3.25
N ILE A 7 -12.92 0.05 -2.00
CA ILE A 7 -11.73 0.18 -1.15
C ILE A 7 -10.55 -0.56 -1.78
N GLY A 8 -10.72 -1.85 -2.12
CA GLY A 8 -9.65 -2.63 -2.75
C GLY A 8 -9.13 -2.01 -4.05
N MET A 9 -10.02 -1.45 -4.87
CA MET A 9 -9.62 -0.78 -6.12
C MET A 9 -8.83 0.50 -5.87
N ASN A 10 -9.22 1.30 -4.88
CA ASN A 10 -8.52 2.54 -4.52
C ASN A 10 -7.12 2.22 -3.98
N GLU A 11 -7.01 1.22 -3.09
CA GLU A 11 -5.74 0.76 -2.52
C GLU A 11 -4.79 0.27 -3.63
N ALA A 12 -5.32 -0.50 -4.60
CA ALA A 12 -4.55 -0.95 -5.76
C ALA A 12 -4.00 0.20 -6.61
N VAL A 13 -4.79 1.27 -6.81
CA VAL A 13 -4.34 2.48 -7.53
C VAL A 13 -3.20 3.17 -6.79
N PHE A 14 -3.31 3.37 -5.47
CA PHE A 14 -2.23 4.01 -4.71
C PHE A 14 -0.96 3.16 -4.65
N ARG A 15 -1.09 1.83 -4.54
CA ARG A 15 0.04 0.91 -4.67
C ARG A 15 0.74 1.08 -6.02
N ASP A 16 0.01 1.08 -7.12
CA ASP A 16 0.58 1.26 -8.47
C ASP A 16 1.31 2.60 -8.62
N VAL A 17 0.83 3.67 -7.96
CA VAL A 17 1.55 4.94 -7.90
C VAL A 17 2.83 4.83 -7.09
N ASN A 18 2.80 4.18 -5.93
CA ASN A 18 3.97 4.03 -5.06
C ASN A 18 5.05 3.13 -5.68
N GLU A 19 4.68 2.08 -6.39
CA GLU A 19 5.61 1.25 -7.16
C GLU A 19 6.36 2.09 -8.20
N ARG A 20 5.67 2.98 -8.92
CA ARG A 20 6.33 3.90 -9.86
C ARG A 20 7.27 4.88 -9.16
N ILE A 21 6.94 5.34 -7.94
CA ILE A 21 7.82 6.21 -7.14
C ILE A 21 9.09 5.43 -6.76
N GLU A 22 8.93 4.18 -6.32
CA GLU A 22 10.02 3.26 -6.00
C GLU A 22 10.93 3.06 -7.21
N ASP A 23 10.37 2.72 -8.37
CA ASP A 23 11.08 2.47 -9.62
C ASP A 23 11.92 3.68 -10.04
N VAL A 24 11.33 4.88 -9.97
CA VAL A 24 12.03 6.14 -10.28
C VAL A 24 13.17 6.36 -9.29
N ALA A 25 12.92 6.24 -7.99
CA ALA A 25 13.98 6.37 -6.98
C ALA A 25 15.11 5.34 -7.19
N SER A 26 14.77 4.14 -7.66
CA SER A 26 15.71 3.07 -7.97
C SER A 26 16.61 3.45 -9.14
N ALA A 27 15.99 3.93 -10.23
CA ALA A 27 16.69 4.35 -11.44
C ALA A 27 17.69 5.50 -11.18
N PHE A 28 17.45 6.33 -10.17
CA PHE A 28 18.35 7.41 -9.75
C PHE A 28 19.31 7.03 -8.61
N ASN A 29 19.38 5.75 -8.20
CA ASN A 29 20.18 5.27 -7.06
C ASN A 29 19.90 6.01 -5.75
N MET A 30 18.67 6.48 -5.56
CA MET A 30 18.22 7.11 -4.31
C MET A 30 17.81 6.04 -3.31
N THR A 31 18.78 5.23 -2.87
CA THR A 31 18.56 4.05 -2.03
C THR A 31 18.76 4.28 -0.54
N THR A 32 19.47 5.37 -0.17
CA THR A 32 19.79 5.68 1.23
C THR A 32 18.76 6.57 1.91
N GLU A 33 18.00 7.35 1.14
CA GLU A 33 16.99 8.27 1.67
C GLU A 33 15.63 7.57 1.76
N PRO A 34 14.79 7.93 2.77
CA PRO A 34 13.42 7.47 2.82
C PRO A 34 12.63 7.84 1.55
N LEU A 35 11.75 6.95 1.13
CA LEU A 35 10.76 7.20 0.09
C LEU A 35 9.56 7.92 0.72
N ASP A 36 9.17 9.04 0.13
CA ASP A 36 7.90 9.70 0.42
C ASP A 36 6.82 9.12 -0.49
N LEU A 37 6.09 8.15 0.06
CA LEU A 37 5.01 7.44 -0.61
C LEU A 37 3.66 8.08 -0.27
N ILE A 38 2.65 7.80 -1.09
CA ILE A 38 1.28 8.19 -0.83
C ILE A 38 0.63 7.12 0.05
N CYS A 39 -0.16 7.54 1.03
CA CYS A 39 -0.95 6.63 1.86
C CYS A 39 -1.85 5.75 0.97
N GLU A 40 -1.77 4.43 1.16
CA GLU A 40 -2.44 3.45 0.31
C GLU A 40 -3.85 3.09 0.79
N CYS A 41 -4.50 3.95 1.57
CA CYS A 41 -5.81 3.64 2.14
C CYS A 41 -6.92 3.62 1.08
N GLY A 42 -8.08 3.06 1.45
CA GLY A 42 -9.25 2.97 0.58
C GLY A 42 -9.98 4.28 0.24
N ASP A 43 -9.47 5.45 0.66
CA ASP A 43 -10.07 6.75 0.35
C ASP A 43 -9.47 7.33 -0.95
N ALA A 44 -10.30 7.47 -1.98
CA ALA A 44 -9.90 8.02 -3.27
C ALA A 44 -9.45 9.49 -3.22
N ALA A 45 -9.79 10.22 -2.15
CA ALA A 45 -9.38 11.60 -1.95
C ALA A 45 -8.13 11.74 -1.05
N CYS A 46 -7.53 10.63 -0.61
CA CYS A 46 -6.36 10.67 0.26
C CYS A 46 -5.16 11.29 -0.45
N VAL A 47 -4.54 12.27 0.20
CA VAL A 47 -3.34 12.98 -0.28
C VAL A 47 -2.19 12.92 0.73
N ASP A 48 -2.39 12.21 1.83
CA ASP A 48 -1.40 12.10 2.89
C ASP A 48 -0.19 11.30 2.42
N ARG A 49 0.98 11.72 2.91
CA ARG A 49 2.26 11.07 2.63
C ARG A 49 2.76 10.31 3.83
N ILE A 50 3.36 9.16 3.56
CA ILE A 50 4.03 8.31 4.53
C ILE A 50 5.48 8.14 4.12
N SER A 51 6.38 8.15 5.10
CA SER A 51 7.82 8.11 4.87
C SER A 51 8.40 6.83 5.44
N LEU A 52 8.93 6.00 4.55
CA LEU A 52 9.52 4.70 4.84
C LEU A 52 10.72 4.43 3.94
N THR A 53 11.66 3.65 4.43
CA THR A 53 12.82 3.20 3.65
C THR A 53 12.39 2.24 2.53
N ARG A 54 13.22 2.12 1.50
CA ARG A 54 13.03 1.11 0.45
C ARG A 54 12.89 -0.30 1.04
N ASP A 55 13.75 -0.66 1.98
CA ASP A 55 13.72 -1.99 2.61
C ASP A 55 12.41 -2.26 3.37
N GLU A 56 11.84 -1.24 4.01
CA GLU A 56 10.53 -1.35 4.66
C GLU A 56 9.42 -1.55 3.61
N TYR A 57 9.46 -0.78 2.52
CA TYR A 57 8.47 -0.90 1.46
C TYR A 57 8.56 -2.26 0.74
N GLU A 58 9.77 -2.75 0.47
CA GLU A 58 10.00 -4.09 -0.11
C GLU A 58 9.46 -5.21 0.79
N LYS A 59 9.62 -5.10 2.12
CA LYS A 59 9.02 -6.07 3.06
C LYS A 59 7.51 -6.08 2.99
N ILE A 60 6.88 -4.91 2.86
CA ILE A 60 5.43 -4.79 2.70
C ILE A 60 5.00 -5.45 1.39
N ARG A 61 5.73 -5.18 0.30
CA ARG A 61 5.44 -5.73 -1.04
C ARG A 61 5.70 -7.23 -1.19
N ALA A 62 6.32 -7.88 -0.21
CA ALA A 62 6.46 -9.34 -0.18
C ALA A 62 5.12 -10.08 -0.02
N ASP A 63 4.05 -9.41 0.43
CA ASP A 63 2.67 -9.94 0.39
C ASP A 63 1.76 -8.95 -0.36
N PRO A 64 1.15 -9.34 -1.48
CA PRO A 64 0.28 -8.45 -2.26
C PRO A 64 -0.98 -8.01 -1.52
N ARG A 65 -1.29 -8.57 -0.35
CA ARG A 65 -2.42 -8.15 0.49
C ARG A 65 -2.03 -7.12 1.54
N PHE A 66 -0.76 -6.73 1.63
CA PHE A 66 -0.31 -5.71 2.58
C PHE A 66 -0.33 -4.34 1.94
N PHE A 67 -0.75 -3.34 2.71
CA PHE A 67 -0.80 -1.93 2.31
C PHE A 67 -0.22 -1.05 3.41
N ALA A 68 0.45 0.03 3.01
CA ALA A 68 1.02 1.02 3.92
C ALA A 68 0.10 2.23 4.02
N VAL A 69 -0.46 2.48 5.21
CA VAL A 69 -1.46 3.54 5.41
C VAL A 69 -1.02 4.52 6.50
N ALA A 70 -1.42 5.78 6.39
CA ALA A 70 -1.23 6.76 7.44
C ALA A 70 -1.97 6.32 8.72
N SER A 71 -1.40 6.65 9.89
CA SER A 71 -2.02 6.27 11.16
C SER A 71 -3.44 6.84 11.29
N GLY A 72 -4.39 5.98 11.62
CA GLY A 72 -5.83 6.33 11.69
C GLY A 72 -6.59 6.21 10.36
N HIS A 73 -5.93 5.86 9.25
CA HIS A 73 -6.58 5.66 7.94
C HIS A 73 -6.97 4.19 7.68
N VAL A 74 -6.87 3.34 8.69
CA VAL A 74 -7.29 1.94 8.64
C VAL A 74 -8.81 1.86 8.42
N ALA A 75 -9.26 0.92 7.60
CA ALA A 75 -10.67 0.56 7.38
C ALA A 75 -10.98 -0.80 8.05
N PRO A 76 -11.30 -0.83 9.37
CA PRO A 76 -11.28 -2.07 10.16
C PRO A 76 -12.30 -3.13 9.74
N ASP A 77 -13.26 -2.77 8.88
CA ASP A 77 -14.25 -3.70 8.37
C ASP A 77 -13.73 -4.57 7.21
N VAL A 78 -12.63 -4.18 6.56
CA VAL A 78 -12.06 -4.89 5.39
C VAL A 78 -10.59 -5.26 5.55
N GLU A 79 -9.93 -4.79 6.60
CA GLU A 79 -8.52 -5.06 6.88
C GLU A 79 -8.19 -5.07 8.36
N GLN A 80 -7.00 -5.57 8.67
CA GLN A 80 -6.46 -5.59 10.03
C GLN A 80 -5.04 -5.03 10.03
N VAL A 81 -4.69 -4.27 11.07
CA VAL A 81 -3.30 -3.84 11.29
C VAL A 81 -2.45 -5.08 11.64
N VAL A 82 -1.32 -5.23 10.95
CA VAL A 82 -0.34 -6.29 11.21
C VAL A 82 0.96 -5.74 11.78
N GLU A 83 1.29 -4.48 11.50
CA GLU A 83 2.42 -3.76 12.08
C GLU A 83 2.06 -2.30 12.29
N THR A 84 2.56 -1.70 13.36
CA THR A 84 2.44 -0.25 13.64
C THR A 84 3.83 0.35 13.72
N HIS A 85 4.05 1.39 12.92
CA HIS A 85 5.27 2.19 12.92
C HIS A 85 4.96 3.60 13.42
N SER A 86 6.00 4.41 13.66
CA SER A 86 5.81 5.78 14.16
C SER A 86 5.14 6.73 13.16
N ARG A 87 5.15 6.39 11.86
CA ARG A 87 4.67 7.26 10.76
C ARG A 87 3.59 6.64 9.86
N TYR A 88 3.36 5.33 9.97
CA TYR A 88 2.40 4.59 9.17
C TYR A 88 2.04 3.27 9.86
N ASP A 89 0.94 2.67 9.46
CA ASP A 89 0.54 1.31 9.80
C ASP A 89 0.63 0.42 8.57
N VAL A 90 0.97 -0.86 8.77
CA VAL A 90 0.84 -1.88 7.73
C VAL A 90 -0.45 -2.63 7.99
N VAL A 91 -1.34 -2.63 7.01
CA VAL A 91 -2.61 -3.35 7.07
C VAL A 91 -2.60 -4.53 6.12
N ARG A 92 -3.30 -5.60 6.50
CA ARG A 92 -3.54 -6.78 5.67
C ARG A 92 -5.02 -6.88 5.34
N LYS A 93 -5.36 -7.04 4.06
CA LYS A 93 -6.75 -7.30 3.65
C LYS A 93 -7.30 -8.57 4.28
N LEU A 94 -8.53 -8.49 4.78
CA LEU A 94 -9.30 -9.66 5.19
C LEU A 94 -9.63 -10.53 3.99
N LYS A 95 -9.89 -11.82 4.24
CA LYS A 95 -10.25 -12.77 3.17
C LYS A 95 -11.53 -12.34 2.45
N GLY A 96 -11.62 -12.63 1.16
CA GLY A 96 -12.76 -12.30 0.32
C GLY A 96 -12.35 -11.36 -0.82
N VAL A 97 -13.33 -10.64 -1.36
CA VAL A 97 -13.17 -9.81 -2.56
C VAL A 97 -12.01 -8.79 -2.46
N PRO A 98 -11.80 -8.07 -1.33
CA PRO A 98 -10.66 -7.15 -1.23
C PRO A 98 -9.30 -7.83 -1.34
N ALA A 99 -9.13 -9.03 -0.77
CA ALA A 99 -7.88 -9.78 -0.89
C ALA A 99 -7.67 -10.32 -2.31
N GLU A 100 -8.74 -10.74 -3.00
CA GLU A 100 -8.68 -11.17 -4.40
C GLU A 100 -8.29 -10.01 -5.33
N ILE A 101 -8.86 -8.81 -5.12
CA ILE A 101 -8.48 -7.61 -5.84
C ILE A 101 -7.00 -7.30 -5.59
N ALA A 102 -6.57 -7.30 -4.33
CA ALA A 102 -5.18 -7.01 -3.98
C ALA A 102 -4.18 -7.98 -4.64
N GLN A 103 -4.53 -9.26 -4.79
CA GLN A 103 -3.71 -10.25 -5.48
C GLN A 103 -3.72 -10.10 -7.00
N THR A 104 -4.89 -9.90 -7.60
CA THR A 104 -5.04 -9.83 -9.07
C THR A 104 -4.55 -8.52 -9.67
N THR A 105 -4.48 -7.45 -8.87
CA THR A 105 -3.95 -6.14 -9.26
C THR A 105 -2.51 -5.92 -8.77
N ASP A 106 -1.83 -6.97 -8.29
CA ASP A 106 -0.44 -6.87 -7.87
C ASP A 106 0.46 -6.62 -9.10
N PRO A 107 1.12 -5.45 -9.21
CA PRO A 107 1.97 -5.15 -10.36
C PRO A 107 3.19 -6.08 -10.47
N ARG A 108 3.59 -6.75 -9.37
CA ARG A 108 4.74 -7.66 -9.33
C ARG A 108 4.42 -9.11 -9.73
N SER A 109 3.13 -9.45 -9.87
CA SER A 109 2.67 -10.81 -10.17
C SER A 109 3.01 -11.31 -11.59
N GLY A 110 3.54 -10.44 -12.45
CA GLY A 110 3.86 -10.73 -13.86
C GLY A 110 5.34 -10.56 -14.27
N SER A 111 6.27 -10.45 -13.31
CA SER A 111 7.72 -10.40 -13.56
C SER A 111 8.44 -11.71 -13.22
#